data_AF-K0TG69-F1
#
_entry.id   AF-K0TG69-F1
#
_cell.length_a   1.000
_cell.length_b   1.000
_cell.length_c   1.000
_cell.angle_alpha   90.00
_cell.angle_beta   90.00
_cell.angle_gamma   90.00
#
_symmetry.space_group_name_H-M   'P 1'
#
loop_
_entity.id
_entity.type
_entity.pdbx_description
1 polymer ?
#
loop_
_entity_poly.entity_id
_entity_poly.type
_entity_poly.pdbx_seq_one_letter_code
_entity_poly.pdbx_strand_id
1 'polypeptide(L)'
;MSRRLSGLQKDVLALYRSILRQASVIDRQRQCKGETSSFVHAREKFRKEAMSVRRSDFKRIEYKIRKGEKQLKLMKMPGVSLVGPGA
;
A
#
# COMPACT_ATOMS: atom_id res chain seq x y z
N MET A 1 -19.16 -20.40 3.33
CA MET A 1 -19.62 -19.51 2.24
C MET A 1 -18.72 -18.29 2.15
N SER A 2 -18.12 -18.03 1.00
CA SER A 2 -17.34 -16.80 0.76
C SER A 2 -18.28 -15.61 0.67
N ARG A 3 -18.14 -14.59 1.53
CA ARG A 3 -18.93 -13.36 1.42
C ARG A 3 -18.52 -12.61 0.16
N ARG A 4 -19.49 -12.23 -0.68
CA ARG A 4 -19.25 -11.37 -1.84
C ARG A 4 -18.74 -10.01 -1.34
N LEU A 5 -17.53 -9.65 -1.75
CA LEU A 5 -16.94 -8.35 -1.47
C LEU A 5 -17.52 -7.29 -2.41
N SER A 6 -17.75 -6.08 -1.91
CA SER A 6 -18.13 -4.93 -2.72
C SER A 6 -17.01 -4.54 -3.69
N GLY A 7 -17.32 -3.77 -4.74
CA GLY A 7 -16.31 -3.25 -5.67
C GLY A 7 -15.20 -2.50 -4.92
N LEU A 8 -15.58 -1.56 -4.06
CA LEU A 8 -14.64 -0.80 -3.26
C LEU A 8 -13.75 -1.69 -2.37
N GLN A 9 -14.31 -2.73 -1.75
CA GLN A 9 -13.51 -3.68 -0.96
C GLN A 9 -12.50 -4.44 -1.81
N LYS A 10 -12.88 -4.83 -3.04
CA LYS A 10 -11.96 -5.46 -3.99
C LYS A 10 -10.84 -4.50 -4.38
N ASP A 11 -11.15 -3.24 -4.63
CA ASP A 11 -10.15 -2.21 -5.00
C ASP A 11 -9.14 -1.96 -3.87
N VAL A 12 -9.62 -1.84 -2.63
CA VAL A 12 -8.74 -1.73 -1.44
C VAL A 12 -7.79 -2.93 -1.36
N LEU A 13 -8.30 -4.15 -1.53
CA LEU A 13 -7.48 -5.36 -1.47
C LEU A 13 -6.54 -5.51 -2.66
N ALA A 14 -6.95 -5.09 -3.86
CA ALA A 14 -6.12 -5.10 -5.05
C ALA A 14 -4.94 -4.13 -4.90
N LEU A 15 -5.20 -2.93 -4.39
CA LEU A 15 -4.17 -1.95 -4.07
C LEU A 15 -3.21 -2.48 -3.00
N TYR A 16 -3.73 -3.02 -1.89
CA TYR A 16 -2.90 -3.59 -0.81
C TYR A 16 -1.93 -4.66 -1.35
N ARG A 17 -2.45 -5.64 -2.09
CA ARG A 17 -1.63 -6.72 -2.66
C ARG A 17 -0.58 -6.17 -3.63
N SER A 18 -0.94 -5.16 -4.43
CA SER A 18 -0.02 -4.58 -5.41
C SER A 18 1.12 -3.83 -4.74
N ILE A 19 0.85 -3.06 -3.68
CA ILE A 19 1.87 -2.39 -2.86
C ILE A 19 2.80 -3.42 -2.23
N LEU A 20 2.26 -4.45 -1.59
CA LEU A 20 3.07 -5.47 -0.93
C LEU A 20 3.98 -6.22 -1.91
N ARG A 21 3.45 -6.60 -3.08
CA ARG A 21 4.26 -7.25 -4.13
C ARG A 21 5.40 -6.34 -4.61
N GLN A 22 5.11 -5.06 -4.84
CA GLN A 22 6.13 -4.11 -5.26
C GLN A 22 7.19 -3.88 -4.17
N ALA A 23 6.77 -3.77 -2.91
CA ALA A 23 7.67 -3.67 -1.78
C ALA A 23 8.59 -4.89 -1.69
N SER A 24 8.07 -6.11 -1.85
CA SER A 24 8.89 -7.33 -1.90
C SER A 24 9.86 -7.37 -3.08
N VAL A 25 9.50 -6.80 -4.24
CA VAL A 25 10.42 -6.68 -5.38
C VAL A 25 11.59 -5.76 -5.02
N ILE A 26 11.30 -4.59 -4.43
CA ILE A 26 12.30 -3.62 -3.99
C ILE A 26 13.22 -4.24 -2.92
N ASP A 27 12.65 -4.92 -1.94
CA ASP A 27 13.42 -5.57 -0.87
C ASP A 27 14.37 -6.64 -1.42
N ARG A 28 13.93 -7.43 -2.41
CA ARG A 28 14.79 -8.38 -3.11
C ARG A 28 15.92 -7.69 -3.89
N GLN A 29 15.61 -6.60 -4.59
CA GLN A 29 16.61 -5.83 -5.35
C GLN A 29 17.66 -5.20 -4.43
N ARG A 30 17.25 -4.71 -3.25
CA ARG A 30 18.13 -4.04 -2.27
C ARG A 30 18.73 -4.99 -1.23
N GLN A 31 18.39 -6.27 -1.28
CA GLN A 31 18.76 -7.28 -0.28
C GLN A 31 18.34 -6.91 1.16
N CYS A 32 17.30 -6.08 1.32
CA CYS A 32 16.76 -5.70 2.62
C CYS A 32 15.88 -6.83 3.18
N LYS A 33 16.07 -7.19 4.45
CA LYS A 33 15.31 -8.25 5.15
C LYS A 33 14.96 -7.80 6.57
N GLY A 34 13.94 -8.44 7.14
CA GLY A 34 13.54 -8.21 8.54
C GLY A 34 12.62 -7.00 8.72
N GLU A 35 12.65 -6.42 9.91
CA GLU A 35 11.74 -5.35 10.35
C GLU A 35 11.90 -4.05 9.54
N THR A 36 13.10 -3.81 9.01
CA THR A 36 13.41 -2.63 8.18
C THR A 36 13.01 -2.79 6.72
N SER A 37 12.44 -3.93 6.33
CA SER A 37 11.99 -4.17 4.96
C SER A 37 10.84 -3.25 4.56
N SER A 38 10.84 -2.83 3.30
CA SER A 38 9.77 -2.03 2.71
C SER A 38 8.42 -2.75 2.82
N PHE A 39 8.42 -4.08 2.75
CA PHE A 39 7.24 -4.92 2.93
C PHE A 39 6.60 -4.75 4.31
N VAL A 40 7.40 -4.87 5.38
CA VAL A 40 6.91 -4.72 6.76
C VAL A 40 6.37 -3.31 6.96
N HIS A 41 7.13 -2.29 6.54
CA HIS A 41 6.70 -0.90 6.62
C HIS A 41 5.38 -0.65 5.88
N ALA A 42 5.26 -1.13 4.63
CA ALA A 42 4.04 -0.97 3.84
C ALA A 42 2.84 -1.65 4.48
N ARG A 43 3.03 -2.86 5.03
CA ARG A 43 1.98 -3.62 5.73
C ARG A 43 1.47 -2.87 6.96
N GLU A 44 2.38 -2.39 7.80
CA GLU A 44 2.03 -1.65 9.01
C GLU A 44 1.33 -0.33 8.70
N LYS A 45 1.87 0.43 7.75
CA LYS A 45 1.28 1.70 7.32
C LYS A 45 -0.14 1.49 6.80
N PHE A 46 -0.36 0.48 5.96
CA PHE A 46 -1.70 0.17 5.44
C PHE A 46 -2.67 -0.20 6.58
N ARG A 47 -2.21 -0.97 7.58
CA ARG A 47 -3.02 -1.32 8.75
C ARG A 47 -3.38 -0.10 9.59
N LYS A 48 -2.42 0.79 9.86
CA LYS A 48 -2.64 2.06 10.59
C LYS A 48 -3.67 2.93 9.86
N GLU A 49 -3.50 3.09 8.55
CA GLU A 49 -4.42 3.86 7.70
C GLU A 49 -5.84 3.26 7.69
N ALA A 50 -5.96 1.93 7.60
CA ALA A 50 -7.25 1.24 7.64
C ALA A 50 -7.98 1.41 8.98
N MET A 51 -7.25 1.48 10.10
CA MET A 51 -7.82 1.76 11.43
C MET A 51 -8.27 3.22 11.58
N SER A 52 -7.68 4.14 10.81
CA SER A 52 -7.99 5.58 10.89
C SER A 52 -9.25 6.01 10.12
N VAL A 53 -9.90 5.10 9.38
CA VAL A 53 -11.04 5.40 8.51
C VAL A 53 -12.23 4.55 8.88
N ARG A 54 -13.39 5.19 9.00
CA ARG A 54 -14.66 4.50 9.20
C ARG A 54 -15.06 3.76 7.93
N ARG A 55 -15.62 2.55 8.08
CA ARG A 55 -16.06 1.72 6.95
C ARG A 55 -17.14 2.38 6.08
N SER A 56 -17.88 3.34 6.63
CA SER A 56 -18.92 4.11 5.94
C SER A 56 -18.40 5.36 5.23
N ASP A 57 -17.14 5.74 5.43
CA ASP A 57 -16.56 6.95 4.82
C ASP A 57 -16.02 6.65 3.41
N PHE A 58 -16.94 6.37 2.48
CA PHE A 58 -16.61 5.92 1.13
C PHE A 58 -15.74 6.94 0.37
N LYS A 59 -16.03 8.23 0.49
CA LYS A 59 -15.26 9.30 -0.16
C LYS A 59 -13.80 9.30 0.29
N ARG A 60 -13.56 9.15 1.60
CA ARG A 60 -12.19 9.09 2.14
C ARG A 60 -11.47 7.81 1.76
N ILE A 61 -12.18 6.68 1.73
CA ILE A 61 -11.61 5.40 1.27
C ILE A 61 -11.17 5.53 -0.19
N GLU A 62 -12.04 6.02 -1.07
CA GLU A 62 -11.71 6.23 -2.49
C GLU A 62 -10.53 7.19 -2.67
N TYR A 63 -10.50 8.30 -1.94
CA TYR A 63 -9.37 9.22 -1.97
C TYR A 63 -8.06 8.52 -1.58
N LYS A 64 -8.07 7.70 -0.52
CA LYS A 64 -6.90 6.94 -0.10
C LYS A 64 -6.49 5.88 -1.12
N ILE A 65 -7.44 5.24 -1.81
CA ILE A 65 -7.14 4.34 -2.93
C ILE A 65 -6.40 5.10 -4.03
N ARG A 66 -6.96 6.20 -4.53
CA ARG A 66 -6.34 7.04 -5.58
C ARG A 66 -4.94 7.52 -5.16
N LYS A 67 -4.78 7.94 -3.90
CA LYS A 67 -3.47 8.35 -3.34
C LYS A 67 -2.47 7.18 -3.33
N GLY A 68 -2.89 5.99 -2.90
CA GLY A 68 -2.05 4.80 -2.86
C GLY A 68 -1.66 4.31 -4.26
N GLU A 69 -2.55 4.40 -5.25
CA GLU A 69 -2.23 4.07 -6.65
C GLU A 69 -1.15 4.99 -7.23
N LYS A 70 -1.22 6.30 -6.92
CA LYS A 70 -0.15 7.25 -7.28
C LYS A 70 1.19 6.85 -6.64
N GLN A 71 1.19 6.49 -5.36
CA GLN A 71 2.40 6.02 -4.66
C GLN A 71 2.94 4.73 -5.29
N LEU A 72 2.07 3.77 -5.61
CA LEU A 72 2.44 2.52 -6.28
C LEU A 72 3.04 2.78 -7.66
N LYS A 73 2.49 3.73 -8.43
CA LYS A 73 3.04 4.13 -9.74
C LYS A 73 4.46 4.67 -9.60
N LEU A 74 4.70 5.51 -8.59
CA LEU A 74 6.05 6.03 -8.28
C LEU A 74 7.01 4.92 -7.87
N MET A 75 6.59 3.97 -7.02
CA MET A 75 7.41 2.82 -6.60
C MET A 75 7.82 1.89 -7.77
N LYS A 76 7.07 1.92 -8.88
CA LYS A 76 7.35 1.14 -10.08
C LYS A 76 8.25 1.86 -11.08
N MET A 77 8.45 3.16 -10.93
CA MET A 77 9.29 3.93 -11.84
C MET A 77 10.77 3.63 -11.55
N PRO A 78 11.54 3.13 -12.55
CA PRO A 78 12.98 2.94 -12.38
C PRO A 78 13.65 4.30 -12.15
N GLY A 79 14.50 4.40 -11.13
CA GLY A 79 15.24 5.62 -10.80
C GLY A 79 14.60 6.54 -9.76
N VAL A 80 13.36 6.27 -9.30
CA VAL A 80 12.77 7.03 -8.20
C VAL A 80 13.15 6.36 -6.86
N SER A 81 14.24 6.83 -6.26
CA SER A 81 14.48 6.62 -4.83
C SER A 81 13.44 7.41 -4.06
N LEU A 82 12.41 6.74 -3.52
CA LEU A 82 11.52 7.35 -2.53
C LEU A 82 12.31 7.58 -1.23
N VAL A 83 13.19 8.58 -1.25
CA VAL A 83 13.60 9.30 -0.04
C VAL A 83 12.43 10.22 0.25
N GLY A 84 11.55 9.80 1.17
CA GLY A 84 10.63 10.75 1.78
C GLY A 84 11.46 11.70 2.66
N PRO A 85 11.28 13.04 2.58
CA PRO A 85 11.84 13.91 3.59
C PRO A 85 11.05 13.65 4.88
N GLY A 86 11.75 13.16 5.88
CA GLY A 86 11.25 12.91 7.22
C GLY A 86 12.41 13.02 8.18
N ALA A 87 13.00 14.22 8.22
CA ALA A 87 13.62 14.77 9.41
C ALA A 87 12.52 15.39 10.28
#